data_AF-A0A2G1ZWB8-F1
#
_entry.id   AF-A0A2G1ZWB8-F1
#
_cell.length_a   1.000
_cell.length_b   1.000
_cell.length_c   1.000
_cell.angle_alpha   90.00
_cell.angle_beta   90.00
_cell.angle_gamma   90.00
#
_symmetry.space_group_name_H-M   'P 1'
#
loop_
_entity.id
_entity.type
_entity.pdbx_description
1 polymer ?
#
loop_
_entity_poly.entity_id
_entity_poly.type
_entity_poly.pdbx_seq_one_letter_code
_entity_poly.pdbx_strand_id
1 'polypeptide(L)'
;MSQPTAISLVSAKQRIAEIGFDFPTPAAPIAAYVPTRRVGDQIYVSGQIPIRHGKLIAEGIVPTDVTLERAVECAQLCILNALAAAYAALEEDEGIAQIVRIGCFVACTPGFVD
;
A
#
# COMPACT_ATOMS: atom_id res chain seq x y z
N MET A 1 28.53 4.73 -14.79
CA MET A 1 28.00 3.40 -15.17
C MET A 1 27.50 2.75 -13.90
N SER A 2 26.21 2.94 -13.56
CA SER A 2 25.63 2.34 -12.35
C SER A 2 25.51 0.83 -12.57
N GLN A 3 25.99 0.05 -11.60
CA GLN A 3 25.80 -1.40 -11.62
C GLN A 3 24.31 -1.74 -11.68
N PRO A 4 23.92 -2.81 -12.39
CA PRO A 4 22.56 -3.32 -12.31
C PRO A 4 22.29 -3.75 -10.87
N THR A 5 21.32 -3.10 -10.23
CA THR A 5 20.79 -3.53 -8.93
C THR A 5 20.38 -5.00 -9.08
N ALA A 6 21.02 -5.88 -8.31
CA ALA A 6 20.68 -7.29 -8.29
C ALA A 6 19.19 -7.43 -7.96
N ILE A 7 18.37 -7.76 -8.97
CA ILE A 7 16.98 -8.13 -8.78
C ILE A 7 17.05 -9.41 -7.96
N SER A 8 16.59 -9.33 -6.72
CA SER A 8 16.50 -10.49 -5.86
C SER A 8 15.72 -11.59 -6.55
N LEU A 9 16.25 -12.82 -6.49
CA LEU A 9 15.61 -14.03 -7.03
C LEU A 9 14.23 -14.32 -6.43
N VAL A 10 13.88 -13.65 -5.32
CA VAL A 10 12.55 -13.71 -4.69
C VAL A 10 11.79 -12.43 -5.04
N SER A 11 10.69 -12.59 -5.79
CA SER A 11 9.80 -11.49 -6.15
C SER A 11 9.20 -10.85 -4.89
N ALA A 12 8.88 -9.56 -4.92
CA ALA A 12 8.30 -8.90 -3.74
C ALA A 12 6.98 -9.57 -3.29
N LYS A 13 6.20 -10.11 -4.24
CA LYS A 13 4.99 -10.89 -3.96
C LYS A 13 5.28 -12.14 -3.11
N GLN A 14 6.36 -12.87 -3.42
CA GLN A 14 6.79 -14.02 -2.62
C GLN A 14 7.23 -13.59 -1.22
N ARG A 15 8.01 -12.51 -1.09
CA ARG A 15 8.41 -12.00 0.23
C ARG A 15 7.22 -11.59 1.08
N ILE A 16 6.21 -10.96 0.48
CA ILE A 16 4.95 -10.57 1.16
C ILE A 16 4.24 -11.82 1.71
N ALA A 17 4.18 -12.90 0.92
CA ALA A 17 3.64 -14.18 1.37
C ALA A 17 4.48 -14.81 2.49
N GLU A 18 5.81 -14.74 2.43
CA GLU A 18 6.72 -15.27 3.46
C GLU A 18 6.53 -14.60 4.82
N ILE A 19 6.21 -13.29 4.84
CA ILE A 19 5.93 -12.56 6.08
C ILE A 19 4.45 -12.66 6.51
N GLY A 20 3.67 -13.55 5.89
CA GLY A 20 2.32 -13.90 6.31
C GLY A 20 1.21 -13.00 5.79
N PHE A 21 1.47 -12.21 4.75
CA PHE A 21 0.44 -11.38 4.11
C PHE A 21 0.05 -11.93 2.74
N ASP A 22 -1.24 -11.91 2.45
CA ASP A 22 -1.74 -12.14 1.10
C ASP A 22 -1.57 -10.87 0.26
N PHE A 23 -1.26 -11.05 -1.03
CA PHE A 23 -1.24 -9.95 -1.97
C PHE A 23 -2.67 -9.65 -2.45
N PRO A 24 -3.27 -8.51 -2.07
CA PRO A 24 -4.68 -8.27 -2.35
C PRO A 24 -4.91 -8.04 -3.85
N THR A 25 -6.10 -8.39 -4.33
CA THR A 25 -6.57 -7.92 -5.63
C THR A 25 -6.82 -6.41 -5.53
N PRO A 26 -6.34 -5.59 -6.48
CA PRO A 26 -6.58 -4.15 -6.46
C PRO A 26 -8.09 -3.85 -6.37
N ALA A 27 -8.46 -2.93 -5.49
CA ALA A 27 -9.84 -2.49 -5.38
C ALA A 27 -10.27 -1.75 -6.66
N ALA A 28 -11.52 -1.97 -7.08
CA ALA A 28 -12.11 -1.18 -8.15
C ALA A 28 -12.20 0.31 -7.73
N PRO A 29 -12.02 1.27 -8.65
CA PRO A 29 -12.13 2.69 -8.33
C PRO A 29 -13.51 3.02 -7.75
N ILE A 30 -13.54 3.78 -6.65
CA ILE A 30 -14.77 4.14 -5.92
C ILE A 30 -15.36 5.48 -6.42
N ALA A 31 -14.61 6.27 -7.20
CA ALA A 31 -15.06 7.56 -7.74
C ALA A 31 -14.31 7.95 -9.03
N ALA A 32 -14.50 9.18 -9.50
CA ALA A 32 -13.88 9.75 -10.70
C ALA A 32 -12.39 10.12 -10.50
N TYR A 33 -11.58 9.20 -9.98
CA TYR A 33 -10.12 9.31 -9.94
C TYR A 33 -9.48 7.98 -10.32
N VAL A 34 -8.26 8.04 -10.84
CA VAL A 34 -7.50 6.84 -11.24
C VAL A 34 -6.73 6.27 -10.05
N PRO A 35 -6.67 4.94 -9.89
CA PRO A 35 -5.99 4.30 -8.75
C PRO A 35 -4.47 4.55 -8.76
N THR A 36 -3.90 4.72 -9.95
CA THR A 36 -2.49 5.04 -10.17
C THR A 36 -2.33 5.97 -11.37
N ARG A 37 -1.20 6.70 -11.42
CA ARG A 37 -0.78 7.47 -12.59
C ARG A 37 0.72 7.35 -12.81
N ARG A 38 1.12 7.03 -14.04
CA ARG A 38 2.53 6.93 -14.42
C ARG A 38 3.06 8.28 -14.93
N VAL A 39 4.26 8.65 -14.49
CA VAL A 39 5.01 9.82 -14.95
C VAL A 39 6.47 9.40 -15.12
N GLY A 40 6.92 9.22 -16.37
CA GLY A 40 8.23 8.63 -16.64
C GLY A 40 8.32 7.20 -16.12
N ASP A 41 9.33 6.91 -15.31
CA ASP A 41 9.58 5.63 -14.64
C ASP A 41 8.93 5.54 -13.24
N GLN A 42 8.11 6.52 -12.86
CA GLN A 42 7.47 6.58 -11.55
C GLN A 42 5.97 6.29 -11.64
N ILE A 43 5.48 5.49 -10.70
CA ILE A 43 4.05 5.23 -10.49
C ILE A 43 3.61 5.95 -9.23
N TYR A 44 2.68 6.90 -9.38
CA TYR A 44 2.02 7.58 -8.29
C TYR A 44 0.75 6.81 -7.94
N VAL A 45 0.64 6.35 -6.70
CA VAL A 45 -0.52 5.61 -6.20
C VAL A 45 -1.45 6.58 -5.48
N SER A 46 -2.74 6.55 -5.82
CA SER A 46 -3.77 7.31 -5.11
C SER A 46 -3.91 6.81 -3.67
N GLY A 47 -4.50 7.63 -2.79
CA GLY A 47 -4.69 7.27 -1.39
C GLY A 47 -5.38 5.92 -1.21
N GLN A 48 -4.81 5.06 -0.38
CA GLN A 48 -5.34 3.74 -0.07
C GLN A 48 -5.86 3.71 1.35
N ILE A 49 -7.00 3.05 1.51
CA ILE A 49 -7.72 2.88 2.78
C ILE A 49 -7.75 1.40 3.17
N PRO A 50 -7.99 1.06 4.45
CA PRO A 50 -7.85 -0.30 4.95
C PRO A 50 -9.08 -1.14 4.61
N ILE A 51 -9.32 -1.33 3.31
CA ILE A 51 -10.39 -2.17 2.76
C ILE A 51 -9.93 -3.61 2.65
N ARG A 52 -10.73 -4.53 3.19
CA ARG A 52 -10.63 -5.97 2.97
C ARG A 52 -11.99 -6.49 2.51
N HIS A 53 -12.01 -7.25 1.43
CA HIS A 53 -13.26 -7.79 0.84
C HIS A 53 -14.34 -6.71 0.61
N GLY A 54 -13.93 -5.52 0.14
CA GLY A 54 -14.84 -4.41 -0.16
C GLY A 54 -15.36 -3.64 1.06
N LYS A 55 -14.89 -3.92 2.28
CA LYS A 55 -15.29 -3.24 3.52
C LYS A 55 -14.09 -2.69 4.27
N LEU A 56 -14.26 -1.52 4.90
CA LEU A 56 -13.28 -1.01 5.87
C LEU A 56 -13.19 -1.97 7.07
N ILE A 57 -11.97 -2.24 7.53
CA ILE A 57 -11.75 -3.09 8.72
C ILE A 57 -11.89 -2.30 10.04
N ALA A 58 -11.78 -0.97 9.97
CA ALA A 58 -11.99 -0.04 11.07
C ALA A 58 -12.27 1.37 10.50
N GLU A 59 -12.95 2.20 11.28
CA GLU A 59 -13.26 3.60 11.00
C GLU A 59 -13.29 4.36 12.34
N GLY A 60 -12.72 5.57 12.37
CA GLY A 60 -12.70 6.42 13.57
C GLY A 60 -11.33 7.02 13.88
N ILE A 61 -11.21 7.62 15.06
CA ILE A 61 -10.03 8.35 15.56
C ILE A 61 -9.19 7.46 16.50
N VAL A 62 -7.86 7.46 16.33
CA VAL A 62 -6.92 6.77 17.22
C VAL A 62 -6.55 7.66 18.43
N PRO A 63 -6.46 7.15 19.67
CA PRO A 63 -6.75 5.78 20.11
C PRO A 63 -8.20 5.58 20.59
N THR A 64 -9.11 6.54 20.35
CA THR A 64 -10.44 6.59 20.98
C THR A 64 -11.43 5.59 20.39
N ASP A 65 -11.61 5.62 19.08
CA ASP A 65 -12.52 4.71 18.37
C ASP A 65 -11.78 3.46 17.86
N VAL A 66 -10.48 3.62 17.59
CA VAL A 66 -9.60 2.58 17.03
C VAL A 66 -8.34 2.47 17.89
N THR A 67 -8.04 1.28 18.42
CA THR A 67 -6.82 1.05 19.22
C THR A 67 -5.55 1.17 18.36
N LEU A 68 -4.40 1.38 18.99
CA LEU A 68 -3.11 1.43 18.29
C LEU A 68 -2.84 0.14 17.50
N GLU A 69 -3.07 -1.02 18.11
CA GLU A 69 -2.86 -2.32 17.46
C GLU A 69 -3.73 -2.45 16.20
N ARG A 70 -5.00 -2.03 16.32
CA ARG A 70 -5.92 -2.03 15.19
C ARG A 70 -5.53 -1.01 14.12
N ALA A 71 -4.98 0.13 14.51
CA ALA A 71 -4.46 1.14 13.58
C ALA A 71 -3.22 0.63 12.81
N VAL A 72 -2.35 -0.14 13.47
CA VAL A 72 -1.20 -0.82 12.83
C VAL A 72 -1.69 -1.82 11.78
N GLU A 73 -2.69 -2.63 12.10
CA GLU A 73 -3.33 -3.53 11.11
C GLU A 73 -3.92 -2.76 9.92
N CYS A 74 -4.55 -1.61 10.18
CA CYS A 74 -5.05 -0.73 9.13
C CYS A 74 -3.92 -0.21 8.23
N ALA A 75 -2.83 0.27 8.82
CA ALA A 75 -1.68 0.78 8.07
C ALA A 75 -1.04 -0.32 7.19
N GLN A 76 -0.89 -1.54 7.72
CA GLN A 76 -0.41 -2.69 6.96
C GLN A 76 -1.31 -2.96 5.74
N LEU A 77 -2.62 -2.98 5.95
CA LEU A 77 -3.59 -3.21 4.87
C LEU A 77 -3.58 -2.08 3.82
N CYS A 78 -3.45 -0.82 4.24
CA CYS A 78 -3.29 0.31 3.32
C CYS A 78 -2.07 0.14 2.41
N ILE A 79 -0.93 -0.30 2.97
CA ILE A 79 0.29 -0.55 2.20
C ILE A 79 0.12 -1.73 1.24
N LEU A 80 -0.51 -2.83 1.67
CA LEU A 80 -0.79 -3.96 0.80
C LEU A 80 -1.69 -3.56 -0.39
N ASN A 81 -2.73 -2.76 -0.12
CA ASN A 81 -3.60 -2.21 -1.16
C ASN A 81 -2.82 -1.27 -2.12
N ALA A 82 -1.88 -0.47 -1.60
CA ALA A 82 -1.04 0.41 -2.41
C ALA A 82 -0.10 -0.36 -3.32
N LEU A 83 0.53 -1.42 -2.78
CA LEU A 83 1.37 -2.31 -3.57
C LEU A 83 0.54 -3.02 -4.65
N ALA A 84 -0.66 -3.51 -4.32
CA ALA A 84 -1.55 -4.11 -5.32
C ALA A 84 -1.88 -3.13 -6.46
N ALA A 85 -2.26 -1.90 -6.13
CA ALA A 85 -2.52 -0.86 -7.13
C ALA A 85 -1.28 -0.55 -7.99
N ALA A 86 -0.09 -0.46 -7.38
CA ALA A 86 1.16 -0.23 -8.11
C ALA A 86 1.50 -1.38 -9.06
N TYR A 87 1.40 -2.63 -8.60
CA TYR A 87 1.66 -3.83 -9.41
C TYR A 87 0.65 -3.99 -10.55
N ALA A 88 -0.60 -3.57 -10.37
CA ALA A 88 -1.60 -3.59 -11.42
C ALA A 88 -1.35 -2.54 -12.52
N ALA A 89 -0.47 -1.58 -12.27
CA ALA A 89 -0.08 -0.53 -13.22
C ALA A 89 1.23 -0.86 -13.96
N LEU A 90 1.82 -2.03 -13.69
CA LEU A 90 2.99 -2.56 -14.38
C LEU A 90 2.58 -3.30 -15.66
N GLU A 91 3.44 -3.26 -16.65
CA GLU A 91 3.40 -4.18 -17.79
C GLU A 91 4.00 -5.55 -17.40
N GLU A 92 3.84 -6.57 -18.24
CA GLU A 92 4.19 -7.97 -17.93
C GLU A 92 5.67 -8.17 -17.54
N ASP A 93 6.58 -7.43 -18.16
CA ASP A 93 8.03 -7.51 -17.95
C ASP A 93 8.56 -6.48 -16.94
N GLU A 94 7.68 -5.70 -16.30
CA GLU A 94 8.09 -4.63 -15.40
C GLU A 94 8.11 -5.05 -13.92
N GLY A 95 8.99 -4.40 -13.16
CA GLY A 95 9.10 -4.57 -11.72
C GLY A 95 9.30 -3.24 -11.01
N ILE A 96 8.91 -3.20 -9.73
CA ILE A 96 9.17 -2.04 -8.87
C ILE A 96 10.60 -2.16 -8.34
N ALA A 97 11.47 -1.24 -8.75
CA ALA A 97 12.86 -1.21 -8.29
C ALA A 97 13.00 -0.72 -6.83
N GLN A 98 12.19 0.26 -6.43
CA GLN A 98 12.24 0.88 -5.10
C GLN A 98 10.97 1.67 -4.79
N ILE A 99 10.68 1.87 -3.50
CA ILE A 99 9.67 2.82 -3.02
C ILE A 99 10.39 4.08 -2.55
N VAL A 100 10.33 5.15 -3.35
CA VAL A 100 11.07 6.39 -3.06
C VAL A 100 10.39 7.29 -2.03
N ARG A 101 9.07 7.13 -1.83
CA ARG A 101 8.27 7.96 -0.91
C ARG A 101 7.05 7.18 -0.44
N ILE A 102 6.73 7.32 0.84
CA ILE A 102 5.47 6.89 1.45
C ILE A 102 4.84 8.09 2.14
N GLY A 103 3.55 8.32 1.88
CA GLY A 103 2.72 9.23 2.67
C GLY A 103 1.69 8.41 3.43
N CYS A 104 1.70 8.50 4.76
CA CYS A 104 0.75 7.84 5.63
C CYS A 104 0.03 8.89 6.47
N PHE A 105 -1.29 8.80 6.56
CA PHE A 105 -2.12 9.72 7.33
C PHE A 105 -2.94 8.91 8.33
N VAL A 106 -2.87 9.32 9.60
CA VAL A 106 -3.60 8.67 10.70
C VAL A 106 -4.57 9.68 11.28
N ALA A 107 -5.86 9.35 11.25
CA ALA A 107 -6.87 10.11 11.97
C ALA A 107 -6.68 9.82 13.48
N CYS A 108 -6.22 10.82 14.23
CA CYS A 108 -5.86 10.66 15.63
C CYS A 108 -6.25 11.87 16.48
N THR A 109 -6.37 11.64 17.78
CA THR A 109 -6.61 12.69 18.76
C THR A 109 -5.44 13.67 18.82
N PRO A 110 -5.68 14.96 19.14
CA PRO A 110 -4.59 15.91 19.33
C PRO A 110 -3.60 15.43 20.40
N GLY A 111 -2.31 15.46 20.07
CA GLY A 111 -1.24 15.02 20.97
C GLY A 111 -0.92 13.53 20.93
N PHE A 112 -1.60 12.74 20.10
CA PHE A 112 -1.20 11.35 19.83
C PHE A 112 0.11 11.31 19.05
N VAL A 113 1.11 10.58 19.58
CA VAL A 113 2.49 10.52 19.05
C VAL A 113 3.11 9.13 19.09
N ASP A 114 2.31 8.10 19.40
CA ASP A 114 2.75 6.71 19.45
C ASP A 114 2.87 6.08 18.04
#